data_AF-A0A554KYW3-F1
#
_entry.id   AF-A0A554KYW3-F1
#
_cell.length_a   1.000
_cell.length_b   1.000
_cell.length_c   1.000
_cell.angle_alpha   90.00
_cell.angle_beta   90.00
_cell.angle_gamma   90.00
#
_symmetry.space_group_name_H-M   'P 1'
#
loop_
_entity.id
_entity.type
_entity.pdbx_description
1 polymer ?
#
loop_
_entity_poly.entity_id
_entity_poly.type
_entity_poly.pdbx_seq_one_letter_code
_entity_poly.pdbx_strand_id
1 'polypeptide(L)'
;MFTPEEADKLELKAAGVLNGVIVVTQVIADDLTKNVDTLKDLDEVKKGILYFVLSYTLLYIAQKYFQARLFSENEKILALIFERRLFELFEANSGIDAAPFVADVGTYFQQTKQKLEGMYLMLRIPMSLGIKRDAGMFKMHLRFSAHTGRIFAQFLDRCWNLPENEQFGHLNVFLDNDRINGKERKEIDSFALMLKEKMSISELKYYDKIEDIL
;
A
#
# COMPACT_ATOMS: atom_id res chain seq x y z
N MET A 1 -32.16 -3.20 -2.16
CA MET A 1 -32.10 -2.19 -1.09
C MET A 1 -31.09 -2.73 -0.09
N PHE A 2 -29.99 -2.02 0.16
CA PHE A 2 -28.90 -2.49 1.03
C PHE A 2 -29.32 -2.47 2.49
N THR A 3 -28.86 -3.46 3.26
CA THR A 3 -29.03 -3.49 4.71
C THR A 3 -27.90 -2.71 5.39
N PRO A 4 -28.16 -2.03 6.51
CA PRO A 4 -27.10 -1.43 7.34
C PRO A 4 -25.99 -2.43 7.70
N GLU A 5 -26.35 -3.69 7.92
CA GLU A 5 -25.41 -4.77 8.25
C GLU A 5 -24.37 -5.04 7.14
N GLU A 6 -24.75 -4.91 5.86
CA GLU A 6 -23.82 -5.05 4.73
C GLU A 6 -22.86 -3.86 4.65
N ALA A 7 -23.32 -2.66 4.99
CA ALA A 7 -22.48 -1.46 5.01
C ALA A 7 -21.45 -1.52 6.15
N ASP A 8 -21.87 -1.95 7.34
CA ASP A 8 -20.98 -2.11 8.50
C ASP A 8 -19.90 -3.17 8.24
N LYS A 9 -20.26 -4.28 7.57
CA LYS A 9 -19.28 -5.30 7.15
C LYS A 9 -18.25 -4.73 6.19
N LEU A 10 -18.64 -3.94 5.20
CA LEU A 10 -17.69 -3.34 4.24
C LEU A 10 -16.74 -2.35 4.91
N GLU A 11 -17.20 -1.63 5.93
CA GLU A 11 -16.37 -0.73 6.71
C GLU A 11 -15.26 -1.48 7.46
N LEU A 12 -15.60 -2.61 8.09
CA LEU A 12 -14.61 -3.50 8.72
C LEU A 12 -13.61 -4.08 7.72
N LYS A 13 -14.10 -4.47 6.53
CA LYS A 13 -13.22 -4.93 5.44
C LYS A 13 -12.28 -3.81 4.98
N ALA A 14 -12.78 -2.59 4.84
CA ALA A 14 -11.97 -1.43 4.48
C ALA A 14 -10.89 -1.14 5.53
N ALA A 15 -11.21 -1.23 6.82
CA ALA A 15 -10.24 -1.08 7.90
C ALA A 15 -9.12 -2.13 7.84
N GLY A 16 -9.47 -3.41 7.67
CA GLY A 16 -8.47 -4.47 7.51
C GLY A 16 -7.56 -4.25 6.30
N VAL A 17 -8.12 -3.83 5.17
CA VAL A 17 -7.37 -3.52 3.94
C VAL A 17 -6.46 -2.31 4.13
N LEU A 18 -6.95 -1.23 4.74
CA LEU A 18 -6.15 -0.03 5.01
C LEU A 18 -4.96 -0.33 5.91
N ASN A 19 -5.17 -1.11 6.98
CA ASN A 19 -4.07 -1.56 7.82
C ASN A 19 -3.03 -2.32 6.98
N GLY A 20 -3.49 -3.19 6.07
CA GLY A 20 -2.59 -3.86 5.15
C GLY A 20 -1.78 -2.90 4.28
N VAL A 21 -2.42 -1.88 3.72
CA VAL A 21 -1.74 -0.82 2.94
C VAL A 21 -0.65 -0.16 3.79
N ILE A 22 -0.97 0.29 5.00
CA ILE A 22 -0.04 0.98 5.94
C ILE A 22 1.17 0.11 6.28
N VAL A 23 0.94 -1.17 6.61
CA VAL A 23 2.02 -2.10 6.95
C VAL A 23 2.95 -2.33 5.76
N VAL A 24 2.39 -2.54 4.57
CA VAL A 24 3.18 -2.76 3.36
C VAL A 24 3.94 -1.50 2.97
N THR A 25 3.32 -0.31 3.08
CA THR A 25 4.00 0.97 2.89
C THR A 25 5.25 1.04 3.76
N GLN A 26 5.14 0.72 5.05
CA GLN A 26 6.27 0.81 5.97
C GLN A 26 7.41 -0.12 5.57
N VAL A 27 7.09 -1.37 5.22
CA VAL A 27 8.10 -2.34 4.76
C VAL A 27 8.80 -1.85 3.50
N ILE A 28 8.05 -1.32 2.53
CA ILE A 28 8.63 -0.78 1.30
C ILE A 28 9.49 0.45 1.58
N ALA A 29 9.02 1.38 2.42
CA ALA A 29 9.76 2.59 2.77
C ALA A 29 11.08 2.24 3.45
N ASP A 30 11.07 1.28 4.39
CA ASP A 30 12.27 0.77 5.04
C ASP A 30 13.24 0.12 4.04
N ASP A 31 12.75 -0.70 3.11
CA ASP A 31 13.60 -1.32 2.09
C ASP A 31 14.20 -0.28 1.14
N LEU A 32 13.40 0.69 0.69
CA LEU A 32 13.85 1.74 -0.22
C LEU A 32 14.90 2.64 0.44
N THR A 33 14.66 3.10 1.67
CA THR A 33 15.63 3.93 2.40
C THR A 33 16.91 3.17 2.71
N LYS A 34 16.86 1.84 2.88
CA LYS A 34 18.06 1.02 3.08
C LYS A 34 18.86 0.78 1.79
N ASN A 35 18.20 0.59 0.65
CA ASN A 35 18.82 0.06 -0.57
C ASN A 35 18.91 1.06 -1.74
N VAL A 36 18.27 2.22 -1.65
CA VAL A 36 18.34 3.28 -2.66
C VAL A 36 19.12 4.44 -2.09
N ASP A 37 20.35 4.67 -2.60
CA ASP A 37 21.30 5.63 -2.02
C ASP A 37 20.71 7.03 -1.83
N THR A 38 19.96 7.52 -2.82
CA THR A 38 19.30 8.83 -2.82
C THR A 38 18.20 8.97 -1.76
N LEU A 39 17.77 7.87 -1.14
CA LEU A 39 16.74 7.82 -0.10
C LEU A 39 17.30 7.45 1.30
N LYS A 40 18.61 7.22 1.45
CA LYS A 40 19.21 6.79 2.73
C LYS A 40 19.10 7.85 3.82
N ASP A 41 19.37 9.10 3.46
CA ASP A 41 19.53 10.21 4.42
C ASP A 41 18.35 11.19 4.38
N LEU A 42 17.13 10.68 4.18
CA LEU A 42 15.93 11.51 4.24
C LEU A 42 15.69 12.01 5.67
N ASP A 43 15.42 13.31 5.82
CA ASP A 43 14.88 13.88 7.05
C ASP A 43 13.43 13.38 7.32
N GLU A 44 12.92 13.59 8.54
CA GLU A 44 11.60 13.07 8.93
C GLU A 44 10.46 13.60 8.07
N VAL A 45 10.54 14.85 7.59
CA VAL A 45 9.53 15.43 6.69
C VAL A 45 9.54 14.67 5.35
N LYS A 46 10.72 14.44 4.78
CA LYS A 46 10.88 13.68 3.53
C LYS A 46 10.51 12.21 3.68
N LYS A 47 10.79 11.58 4.82
CA LYS A 47 10.28 10.23 5.13
C LYS A 47 8.76 10.20 5.13
N GLY A 48 8.11 11.22 5.72
CA GLY A 48 6.66 11.39 5.66
C GLY A 48 6.14 11.50 4.22
N ILE A 49 6.79 12.30 3.37
CA ILE A 49 6.43 12.43 1.95
C ILE A 49 6.60 11.10 1.21
N LEU A 50 7.71 10.38 1.42
CA LEU A 50 7.95 9.06 0.83
C LEU A 50 6.84 8.09 1.23
N TYR A 51 6.55 8.02 2.53
CA TYR A 51 5.50 7.17 3.09
C TYR A 51 4.13 7.50 2.47
N PHE A 52 3.80 8.79 2.37
CA PHE A 52 2.56 9.25 1.76
C PHE A 52 2.43 8.82 0.29
N VAL A 53 3.48 9.03 -0.52
CA VAL A 53 3.48 8.65 -1.95
C VAL A 53 3.30 7.15 -2.16
N LEU A 54 4.01 6.36 -1.36
CA LEU A 54 3.87 4.91 -1.38
C LEU A 54 2.46 4.47 -0.98
N SER A 55 1.89 5.10 0.05
CA SER A 55 0.59 4.71 0.61
C SER A 55 -0.55 4.94 -0.37
N TYR A 56 -0.66 6.12 -0.98
CA TYR A 56 -1.75 6.35 -1.95
C TYR A 56 -1.57 5.52 -3.23
N THR A 57 -0.33 5.15 -3.57
CA THR A 57 -0.07 4.24 -4.71
C THR A 57 -0.55 2.82 -4.39
N LEU A 58 -0.26 2.31 -3.19
CA LEU A 58 -0.77 1.03 -2.72
C LEU A 58 -2.29 1.04 -2.53
N LEU A 59 -2.86 2.18 -2.12
CA LEU A 59 -4.31 2.38 -2.02
C LEU A 59 -5.00 2.24 -3.38
N TYR A 60 -4.43 2.84 -4.43
CA TYR A 60 -4.89 2.65 -5.81
C TYR A 60 -4.84 1.18 -6.23
N ILE A 61 -3.73 0.48 -5.92
CA ILE A 61 -3.56 -0.95 -6.25
C ILE A 61 -4.62 -1.79 -5.54
N ALA A 62 -4.87 -1.53 -4.26
CA ALA A 62 -5.89 -2.22 -3.47
C ALA A 62 -7.30 -1.98 -4.02
N GLN A 63 -7.64 -0.73 -4.36
CA GLN A 63 -8.92 -0.39 -5.01
C GLN A 63 -9.11 -1.21 -6.29
N LYS A 64 -8.10 -1.21 -7.18
CA LYS A 64 -8.16 -1.97 -8.44
C LYS A 64 -8.30 -3.47 -8.23
N TYR A 65 -7.57 -4.00 -7.26
CA TYR A 65 -7.60 -5.41 -6.91
C TYR A 65 -9.02 -5.86 -6.53
N PHE A 66 -9.66 -5.15 -5.60
CA PHE A 66 -10.98 -5.53 -5.11
C PHE A 66 -12.09 -5.29 -6.14
N GLN A 67 -12.03 -4.17 -6.88
CA GLN A 67 -12.94 -3.90 -8.00
C GLN A 67 -12.92 -5.01 -9.06
N ALA A 68 -11.75 -5.61 -9.34
CA ALA A 68 -11.62 -6.64 -10.36
C ALA A 68 -11.98 -8.05 -9.87
N ARG A 69 -11.78 -8.35 -8.58
CA ARG A 69 -11.81 -9.72 -8.06
C ARG A 69 -13.00 -10.05 -7.17
N LEU A 70 -13.49 -9.09 -6.38
CA LEU A 70 -14.54 -9.36 -5.38
C LEU A 70 -15.90 -8.81 -5.75
N PHE A 71 -15.96 -7.83 -6.65
CA PHE A 71 -17.21 -7.24 -7.09
C PHE A 71 -17.47 -7.62 -8.54
N SER A 72 -18.61 -8.24 -8.79
CA SER A 72 -19.10 -8.44 -10.16
C SER A 72 -19.48 -7.10 -10.80
N GLU A 73 -19.59 -7.05 -12.14
CA GLU A 73 -20.06 -5.84 -12.84
C GLU A 73 -21.44 -5.35 -12.35
N ASN A 74 -22.23 -6.25 -11.74
CA ASN A 74 -23.54 -5.96 -11.19
C ASN A 74 -23.48 -5.39 -9.76
N GLU A 75 -22.31 -5.44 -9.10
CA GLU A 75 -22.08 -5.01 -7.72
C GLU A 75 -21.33 -3.67 -7.63
N LYS A 76 -21.47 -2.81 -8.64
CA LYS A 76 -20.80 -1.50 -8.69
C LYS A 76 -21.05 -0.64 -7.45
N ILE A 77 -22.26 -0.68 -6.89
CA ILE A 77 -22.59 0.09 -5.69
C ILE A 77 -21.77 -0.38 -4.48
N LEU A 78 -21.55 -1.69 -4.33
CA LEU A 78 -20.73 -2.25 -3.25
C LEU A 78 -19.27 -1.84 -3.38
N ALA A 79 -18.73 -1.93 -4.60
CA ALA A 79 -17.37 -1.49 -4.87
C ALA A 79 -17.16 -0.01 -4.52
N LEU A 80 -18.13 0.85 -4.86
CA LEU A 80 -18.10 2.28 -4.53
C LEU A 80 -18.21 2.54 -3.03
N ILE A 81 -19.04 1.80 -2.30
CA ILE A 81 -19.16 1.93 -0.84
C ILE A 81 -17.85 1.52 -0.18
N PHE A 82 -17.30 0.36 -0.55
CA PHE A 82 -16.01 -0.11 -0.04
C PHE A 82 -14.89 0.90 -0.30
N GLU A 83 -14.78 1.38 -1.54
CA GLU A 83 -13.77 2.39 -1.92
C GLU A 83 -13.91 3.66 -1.10
N ARG A 84 -15.14 4.17 -0.95
CA ARG A 84 -15.42 5.34 -0.14
C ARG A 84 -15.00 5.14 1.31
N ARG A 85 -15.35 4.01 1.92
CA ARG A 85 -14.93 3.69 3.31
C ARG A 85 -13.41 3.61 3.44
N LEU A 86 -12.76 2.99 2.46
CA LEU A 86 -11.31 2.88 2.43
C LEU A 86 -10.62 4.25 2.40
N PHE A 87 -11.16 5.21 1.63
CA PHE A 87 -10.62 6.57 1.57
C PHE A 87 -10.98 7.41 2.79
N GLU A 88 -12.19 7.30 3.32
CA GLU A 88 -12.60 7.96 4.57
C GLU A 88 -11.69 7.57 5.74
N LEU A 89 -11.37 6.28 5.86
CA LEU A 89 -10.45 5.78 6.90
C LEU A 89 -9.00 6.25 6.66
N PHE A 90 -8.55 6.33 5.41
CA PHE A 90 -7.23 6.86 5.08
C PHE A 90 -7.13 8.35 5.45
N GLU A 91 -8.15 9.14 5.13
CA GLU A 91 -8.23 10.56 5.47
C GLU A 91 -8.26 10.76 6.99
N ALA A 92 -9.05 9.95 7.71
CA ALA A 92 -9.08 9.99 9.17
C ALA A 92 -7.71 9.71 9.81
N ASN A 93 -6.93 8.78 9.23
CA ASN A 93 -5.60 8.43 9.73
C ASN A 93 -4.51 9.45 9.36
N SER A 94 -4.55 9.99 8.14
CA SER A 94 -3.48 10.83 7.58
C SER A 94 -3.77 12.34 7.66
N GLY A 95 -5.02 12.73 7.84
CA GLY A 95 -5.48 14.11 7.70
C GLY A 95 -5.52 14.62 6.26
N ILE A 96 -5.42 13.75 5.26
CA ILE A 96 -5.33 14.11 3.84
C ILE A 96 -6.37 13.34 3.01
N ASP A 97 -7.13 14.09 2.20
CA ASP A 97 -7.98 13.50 1.16
C ASP A 97 -7.13 12.77 0.11
N ALA A 98 -7.27 11.44 0.05
CA ALA A 98 -6.54 10.58 -0.86
C ALA A 98 -7.05 10.64 -2.31
N ALA A 99 -8.31 11.02 -2.54
CA ALA A 99 -8.96 10.94 -3.84
C ALA A 99 -8.18 11.60 -4.99
N PRO A 100 -7.66 12.85 -4.87
CA PRO A 100 -6.89 13.46 -5.95
C PRO A 100 -5.58 12.73 -6.25
N PHE A 101 -4.93 12.14 -5.23
CA PHE A 101 -3.66 11.42 -5.40
C PHE A 101 -3.87 10.04 -6.03
N VAL A 102 -4.92 9.33 -5.63
CA VAL A 102 -5.32 8.07 -6.24
C VAL A 102 -5.75 8.29 -7.71
N ALA A 103 -6.48 9.38 -7.99
CA ALA A 103 -6.86 9.75 -9.35
C ALA A 103 -5.65 10.08 -10.23
N ASP A 104 -4.61 10.69 -9.67
CA ASP A 104 -3.34 10.96 -10.36
C ASP A 104 -2.64 9.66 -10.80
N VAL A 105 -2.58 8.64 -9.93
CA VAL A 105 -2.06 7.31 -10.28
C VAL A 105 -2.87 6.70 -11.43
N GLY A 106 -4.20 6.77 -11.35
CA GLY A 106 -5.09 6.27 -12.39
C GLY A 106 -4.90 6.97 -13.73
N THR A 107 -4.73 8.29 -13.70
CA THR A 107 -4.47 9.11 -14.88
C THR A 107 -3.16 8.73 -15.55
N TYR A 108 -2.10 8.53 -14.76
CA TYR A 108 -0.80 8.09 -15.26
C TYR A 108 -0.89 6.74 -16.00
N PHE A 109 -1.59 5.74 -15.47
CA PHE A 109 -1.74 4.45 -16.15
C PHE A 109 -2.62 4.51 -17.40
N GLN A 110 -3.64 5.37 -17.41
CA GLN A 110 -4.45 5.60 -18.61
C GLN A 110 -3.63 6.23 -19.74
N GLN A 111 -2.80 7.22 -19.44
CA GLN A 111 -2.02 7.96 -20.42
C GLN A 111 -0.85 7.15 -20.98
N THR A 112 -0.14 6.42 -20.12
CA THR A 112 1.08 5.70 -20.52
C THR A 112 0.80 4.33 -21.14
N LYS A 113 -0.41 3.78 -20.93
CA LYS A 113 -0.76 2.37 -21.20
C LYS A 113 0.18 1.36 -20.50
N GLN A 114 1.05 1.83 -19.61
CA GLN A 114 1.95 1.00 -18.83
C GLN A 114 1.30 0.74 -17.48
N LYS A 115 1.22 -0.53 -17.10
CA LYS A 115 0.72 -0.96 -15.77
C LYS A 115 1.90 -1.33 -14.88
N LEU A 116 2.89 -0.44 -14.81
CA LEU A 116 4.10 -0.64 -14.03
C LEU A 116 4.11 0.41 -12.92
N GLU A 117 3.59 0.03 -11.76
CA GLU A 117 3.42 0.91 -10.62
C GLU A 117 4.75 1.47 -10.11
N GLY A 118 5.83 0.68 -10.19
CA GLY A 118 7.17 1.18 -9.88
C GLY A 118 7.65 2.29 -10.82
N MET A 119 7.19 2.36 -12.08
CA MET A 119 7.55 3.47 -12.99
C MET A 119 6.86 4.78 -12.61
N TYR A 120 5.61 4.70 -12.12
CA TYR A 120 4.93 5.86 -11.54
C TYR A 120 5.75 6.43 -10.37
N LEU A 121 6.25 5.55 -9.48
CA LEU A 121 7.03 5.96 -8.32
C LEU A 121 8.39 6.56 -8.66
N MET A 122 9.09 6.02 -9.67
CA MET A 122 10.32 6.61 -10.21
C MET A 122 10.15 8.06 -10.68
N LEU A 123 8.95 8.41 -11.12
CA LEU A 123 8.60 9.78 -11.51
C LEU A 123 8.24 10.61 -10.28
N ARG A 124 7.33 10.09 -9.45
CA ARG A 124 6.62 10.87 -8.45
C ARG A 124 7.41 11.08 -7.16
N ILE A 125 8.13 10.09 -6.66
CA ILE A 125 8.95 10.22 -5.44
C ILE A 125 10.01 11.32 -5.59
N PRO A 126 10.82 11.36 -6.66
CA PRO A 126 11.80 12.43 -6.83
C PRO A 126 11.19 13.82 -6.92
N MET A 127 10.06 13.94 -7.64
CA MET A 127 9.33 15.20 -7.76
C MET A 127 8.80 15.69 -6.40
N SER A 128 8.17 14.81 -5.62
CA SER A 128 7.60 15.16 -4.31
C SER A 128 8.68 15.47 -3.27
N LEU A 129 9.84 14.82 -3.36
CA LEU A 129 10.97 15.04 -2.44
C LEU A 129 11.88 16.22 -2.85
N GLY A 130 11.69 16.79 -4.05
CA GLY A 130 12.57 17.83 -4.58
C GLY A 130 13.99 17.33 -4.88
N ILE A 131 14.14 16.05 -5.18
CA ILE A 131 15.44 15.42 -5.50
C ILE A 131 15.58 15.13 -6.99
N LYS A 132 16.82 15.10 -7.48
CA LYS A 132 17.09 14.74 -8.88
C LYS A 132 16.85 13.24 -9.08
N ARG A 133 16.36 12.89 -10.26
CA ARG A 133 16.32 11.48 -10.69
C ARG A 133 17.73 11.03 -11.03
N ASP A 134 18.06 9.81 -10.64
CA ASP A 134 19.31 9.14 -10.94
C ASP A 134 19.08 7.65 -11.25
N ALA A 135 20.15 6.93 -11.53
CA ALA A 135 20.10 5.49 -11.82
C ALA A 135 19.56 4.65 -10.64
N GLY A 136 19.69 5.14 -9.40
CA GLY A 136 19.14 4.52 -8.20
C GLY A 136 17.61 4.43 -8.21
N MET A 137 16.94 5.29 -8.98
CA MET A 137 15.48 5.21 -9.17
C MET A 137 15.06 3.92 -9.86
N PHE A 138 15.90 3.30 -10.70
CA PHE A 138 15.56 2.00 -11.27
C PHE A 138 15.49 0.90 -10.19
N LYS A 139 16.38 0.96 -9.19
CA LYS A 139 16.33 0.06 -8.02
C LYS A 139 15.01 0.22 -7.26
N MET A 140 14.51 1.45 -7.13
CA MET A 140 13.19 1.70 -6.53
C MET A 140 12.06 0.98 -7.28
N HIS A 141 12.04 1.05 -8.61
CA HIS A 141 11.04 0.32 -9.39
C HIS A 141 11.13 -1.19 -9.16
N LEU A 142 12.33 -1.76 -9.17
CA LEU A 142 12.52 -3.20 -8.95
C LEU A 142 12.05 -3.62 -7.56
N ARG A 143 12.48 -2.90 -6.52
CA ARG A 143 12.09 -3.18 -5.12
C ARG A 143 10.60 -3.03 -4.92
N PHE A 144 9.99 -1.94 -5.40
CA PHE A 144 8.55 -1.77 -5.29
C PHE A 144 7.78 -2.90 -5.97
N SER A 145 8.18 -3.25 -7.20
CA SER A 145 7.51 -4.32 -7.97
C SER A 145 7.62 -5.70 -7.31
N ALA A 146 8.74 -5.98 -6.63
CA ALA A 146 8.91 -7.17 -5.80
C ALA A 146 7.85 -7.26 -4.69
N HIS A 147 7.56 -6.13 -4.04
CA HIS A 147 6.55 -6.06 -2.99
C HIS A 147 5.10 -6.09 -3.52
N THR A 148 4.82 -5.43 -4.65
CA THR A 148 3.44 -5.17 -5.11
C THR A 148 2.89 -6.18 -6.10
N GLY A 149 3.66 -7.22 -6.45
CA GLY A 149 3.19 -8.34 -7.27
C GLY A 149 2.24 -9.28 -6.53
N ARG A 150 2.38 -10.60 -6.76
CA ARG A 150 1.53 -11.63 -6.15
C ARG A 150 1.45 -11.56 -4.61
N ILE A 151 2.52 -11.08 -3.98
CA ILE A 151 2.64 -10.99 -2.52
C ILE A 151 1.60 -10.02 -1.94
N PHE A 152 1.50 -8.80 -2.49
CA PHE A 152 0.54 -7.81 -2.01
C PHE A 152 -0.90 -8.26 -2.25
N ALA A 153 -1.22 -8.84 -3.41
CA ALA A 153 -2.55 -9.40 -3.68
C ALA A 153 -2.96 -10.50 -2.68
N GLN A 154 -2.06 -11.44 -2.37
CA GLN A 154 -2.31 -12.47 -1.37
C GLN A 154 -2.49 -11.89 0.04
N PHE A 155 -1.83 -10.78 0.32
CA PHE A 155 -1.96 -10.10 1.58
C PHE A 155 -3.29 -9.35 1.69
N LEU A 156 -3.71 -8.66 0.63
CA LEU A 156 -5.04 -8.03 0.56
C LEU A 156 -6.15 -9.06 0.78
N ASP A 157 -6.03 -10.26 0.20
CA ASP A 157 -6.96 -11.37 0.47
C ASP A 157 -7.00 -11.75 1.96
N ARG A 158 -5.86 -11.75 2.65
CA ARG A 158 -5.81 -12.05 4.09
C ARG A 158 -6.43 -10.94 4.91
N CYS A 159 -6.07 -9.68 4.63
CA CYS A 159 -6.64 -8.51 5.30
C CYS A 159 -8.16 -8.46 5.17
N TRP A 160 -8.67 -8.78 3.98
CA TRP A 160 -10.10 -8.91 3.71
C TRP A 160 -10.75 -10.01 4.55
N ASN A 161 -10.06 -11.14 4.75
CA ASN A 161 -10.60 -12.30 5.45
C ASN A 161 -10.20 -12.39 6.94
N LEU A 162 -9.65 -11.32 7.53
CA LEU A 162 -9.39 -11.27 8.97
C LEU A 162 -10.69 -11.50 9.76
N PRO A 163 -10.62 -12.20 10.92
CA PRO A 163 -11.72 -12.29 11.86
C PRO A 163 -12.30 -10.90 12.19
N GLU A 164 -13.62 -10.79 12.33
CA GLU A 164 -14.28 -9.49 12.55
C GLU A 164 -13.71 -8.75 13.76
N ASN A 165 -13.41 -9.46 14.87
CA ASN A 165 -12.80 -8.88 16.06
C ASN A 165 -11.41 -8.26 15.81
N GLU A 166 -10.64 -8.80 14.87
CA GLU A 166 -9.33 -8.24 14.46
C GLU A 166 -9.53 -7.02 13.54
N GLN A 167 -10.52 -7.08 12.64
CA GLN A 167 -10.91 -5.94 11.80
C GLN A 167 -11.45 -4.76 12.63
N PHE A 168 -12.22 -5.05 13.67
CA PHE A 168 -12.66 -4.07 14.67
C PHE A 168 -11.50 -3.45 15.44
N GLY A 169 -10.49 -4.25 15.82
CA GLY A 169 -9.26 -3.74 16.44
C GLY A 169 -8.60 -2.68 15.55
N HIS A 170 -8.41 -3.00 14.27
CA HIS A 170 -7.87 -2.05 13.29
C HIS A 170 -8.75 -0.81 13.09
N LEU A 171 -10.07 -0.99 12.99
CA LEU A 171 -11.02 0.12 12.86
C LEU A 171 -10.89 1.08 14.06
N ASN A 172 -10.82 0.56 15.28
CA ASN A 172 -10.64 1.38 16.48
C ASN A 172 -9.31 2.13 16.47
N VAL A 173 -8.22 1.55 15.95
CA VAL A 173 -6.93 2.27 15.81
C VAL A 173 -7.05 3.49 14.89
N PHE A 174 -7.89 3.43 13.85
CA PHE A 174 -8.11 4.56 12.94
C PHE A 174 -9.07 5.61 13.52
N LEU A 175 -10.00 5.20 14.39
CA LEU A 175 -10.99 6.09 14.99
C LEU A 175 -10.51 6.71 16.31
N ASP A 176 -9.65 6.02 17.07
CA ASP A 176 -9.00 6.48 18.30
C ASP A 176 -7.51 6.75 18.05
N ASN A 177 -7.17 8.02 17.78
CA ASN A 177 -5.77 8.48 17.63
C ASN A 177 -4.88 8.30 18.89
N ASP A 178 -5.41 7.77 20.01
CA ASP A 178 -4.75 7.74 21.33
C ASP A 178 -4.45 6.33 21.89
N ARG A 179 -4.78 5.22 21.21
CA ARG A 179 -4.59 3.87 21.78
C ARG A 179 -4.08 2.82 20.78
N ILE A 180 -2.77 2.82 20.55
CA ILE A 180 -2.09 1.63 20.02
C ILE A 180 -1.69 0.73 21.19
N ASN A 181 -2.40 -0.37 21.43
CA ASN A 181 -2.01 -1.38 22.42
C ASN A 181 -1.03 -2.39 21.81
N GLY A 182 -0.01 -2.80 22.57
CA GLY A 182 1.16 -3.55 22.10
C GLY A 182 0.95 -4.98 21.56
N LYS A 183 -0.29 -5.47 21.42
CA LYS A 183 -0.60 -6.77 20.81
C LYS A 183 -0.75 -6.66 19.28
N GLU A 184 -1.42 -5.60 18.80
CA GLU A 184 -1.61 -5.32 17.37
C GLU A 184 -0.28 -4.97 16.69
N ARG A 185 0.63 -4.31 17.43
CA ARG A 185 2.00 -4.04 16.99
C ARG A 185 2.81 -5.32 16.74
N LYS A 186 2.57 -6.39 17.50
CA LYS A 186 3.28 -7.68 17.35
C LYS A 186 2.87 -8.45 16.09
N GLU A 187 1.63 -8.33 15.64
CA GLU A 187 1.16 -8.98 14.40
C GLU A 187 1.67 -8.23 13.16
N ILE A 188 1.69 -6.89 13.24
CA ILE A 188 2.35 -6.02 12.27
C ILE A 188 3.86 -6.35 12.19
N ASP A 189 4.53 -6.45 13.33
CA ASP A 189 5.95 -6.83 13.40
C ASP A 189 6.20 -8.25 12.88
N SER A 190 5.32 -9.21 13.19
CA SER A 190 5.41 -10.60 12.72
C SER A 190 5.23 -10.73 11.21
N PHE A 191 4.40 -9.89 10.58
CA PHE A 191 4.24 -9.89 9.13
C PHE A 191 5.35 -9.09 8.43
N ALA A 192 5.80 -7.97 9.00
CA ALA A 192 7.01 -7.29 8.55
C ALA A 192 8.22 -8.24 8.59
N LEU A 193 8.29 -9.12 9.60
CA LEU A 193 9.27 -10.21 9.70
C LEU A 193 9.05 -11.26 8.59
N MET A 194 7.81 -11.74 8.38
CA MET A 194 7.52 -12.72 7.33
C MET A 194 7.79 -12.19 5.91
N LEU A 195 7.51 -10.92 5.62
CA LEU A 195 7.87 -10.26 4.36
C LEU A 195 9.39 -10.21 4.19
N LYS A 196 10.12 -9.78 5.24
CA LYS A 196 11.60 -9.80 5.26
C LYS A 196 12.16 -11.20 5.02
N GLU A 197 11.58 -12.23 5.63
CA GLU A 197 12.04 -13.62 5.52
C GLU A 197 11.74 -14.24 4.15
N LYS A 198 10.52 -14.09 3.63
CA LYS A 198 10.12 -14.69 2.34
C LYS A 198 10.80 -14.03 1.14
N MET A 199 11.03 -12.72 1.19
CA MET A 199 11.79 -12.01 0.14
C MET A 199 13.27 -12.42 0.13
N SER A 200 13.87 -12.67 1.29
CA SER A 200 15.28 -13.05 1.38
C SER A 200 15.61 -14.37 0.65
N ILE A 201 14.64 -15.27 0.47
CA ILE A 201 14.89 -16.59 -0.09
C ILE A 201 14.53 -16.68 -1.59
N SER A 202 13.48 -16.02 -2.05
CA SER A 202 13.02 -16.14 -3.45
C SER A 202 13.55 -15.07 -4.39
N GLU A 203 13.89 -13.88 -3.88
CA GLU A 203 14.23 -12.72 -4.74
C GLU A 203 15.73 -12.51 -4.89
N LEU A 204 16.56 -12.82 -3.87
CA LEU A 204 18.03 -12.79 -4.01
C LEU A 204 18.49 -13.66 -5.20
N LYS A 205 17.91 -14.85 -5.38
CA LYS A 205 18.27 -15.74 -6.51
C LYS A 205 17.82 -15.25 -7.90
N TYR A 206 16.82 -14.38 -7.97
CA TYR A 206 16.31 -13.85 -9.24
C TYR A 206 17.05 -12.56 -9.64
N TYR A 207 17.50 -11.77 -8.66
CA TYR A 207 18.19 -10.49 -8.89
C TYR A 207 19.72 -10.58 -8.91
N ASP A 208 20.35 -11.55 -8.23
CA ASP A 208 21.78 -11.85 -8.40
C ASP A 208 22.10 -12.15 -9.89
N LYS A 209 21.13 -12.75 -10.60
CA LYS A 209 21.24 -13.03 -12.05
C LYS A 209 21.06 -11.81 -12.95
N ILE A 210 20.46 -10.72 -12.46
CA ILE A 210 20.25 -9.49 -13.25
C ILE A 210 21.43 -8.53 -13.07
N GLU A 211 22.05 -8.49 -11.89
CA GLU A 211 23.33 -7.77 -11.70
C GLU A 211 24.48 -8.40 -12.51
N ASP A 212 24.44 -9.71 -12.79
CA ASP A 212 25.40 -10.37 -13.69
C ASP A 212 25.18 -10.05 -15.20
N ILE A 213 24.09 -9.37 -15.55
CA ILE A 213 23.69 -9.05 -16.95
C ILE A 213 23.86 -7.55 -17.27
N LEU A 214 24.11 -6.69 -16.27
CA LEU A 214 24.38 -5.25 -16.44
C LEU A 214 25.86 -4.94 -16.23
#